data_AF-A0A496UQD9-F1
#
_entry.id   AF-A0A496UQD9-F1
#
_cell.length_a   1.000
_cell.length_b   1.000
_cell.length_c   1.000
_cell.angle_alpha   90.00
_cell.angle_beta   90.00
_cell.angle_gamma   90.00
#
_symmetry.space_group_name_H-M   'P 1'
#
loop_
_entity.id
_entity.type
_entity.pdbx_description
1 polymer ?
#
loop_
_entity_poly.entity_id
_entity_poly.type
_entity_poly.pdbx_seq_one_letter_code
_entity_poly.pdbx_strand_id
1 'polypeptide(L)'
;MRLWIYVGLIVLSIGGIAIMDFKPDYGVWYWLIMTAVFGISSISLSWKPAAERGLSAQHLLRQEGLHWLTALVGVSLVFLMQWGLKLDPSLAALCSLLLLAVACVLAGIHFQWQLAVVGLVLAATFVVAVLAADFFWAGLLIALAGGVILLIMARRRTNAT
;
A
#
# COMPACT_ATOMS: atom_id res chain seq x y z
N MET A 1 12.95 14.64 4.40
CA MET A 1 11.52 14.96 4.14
C MET A 1 10.68 13.77 3.68
N ARG A 2 11.20 12.82 2.88
CA ARG A 2 10.41 11.68 2.32
C ARG A 2 9.82 10.66 3.33
N LEU A 3 10.42 10.49 4.52
CA LEU A 3 10.02 9.44 5.48
C LEU A 3 8.55 9.55 5.92
N TRP A 4 8.07 10.79 6.12
CA TRP A 4 6.71 11.06 6.55
C TRP A 4 5.64 10.58 5.56
N ILE A 5 5.96 10.55 4.26
CA ILE A 5 5.04 10.03 3.23
C ILE A 5 4.84 8.53 3.44
N TYR A 6 5.93 7.76 3.62
CA TYR A 6 5.84 6.31 3.83
C TYR A 6 5.14 5.97 5.15
N VAL A 7 5.43 6.71 6.22
CA VAL A 7 4.72 6.55 7.51
C VAL A 7 3.23 6.86 7.34
N GLY A 8 2.89 7.95 6.63
CA GLY A 8 1.51 8.30 6.32
C GLY A 8 0.78 7.24 5.51
N LEU A 9 1.42 6.66 4.49
CA LEU A 9 0.86 5.58 3.68
C LEU A 9 0.56 4.34 4.51
N ILE A 10 1.49 3.95 5.40
CA ILE A 10 1.29 2.80 6.29
C ILE A 10 0.14 3.07 7.27
N VAL A 11 0.12 4.24 7.93
CA VAL A 11 -0.97 4.63 8.84
C VAL A 11 -2.32 4.66 8.11
N LEU A 12 -2.33 5.17 6.88
CA LEU A 12 -3.53 5.23 6.06
C LEU A 12 -4.06 3.81 5.84
N SER A 13 -3.26 2.88 5.31
CA SER A 13 -3.70 1.48 5.07
C SER A 13 -4.26 0.76 6.29
N ILE A 14 -3.80 1.12 7.47
CA ILE A 14 -4.29 0.57 8.74
C ILE A 14 -5.65 1.13 9.11
N GLY A 15 -5.85 2.43 8.93
CA GLY A 15 -7.14 3.09 9.16
C GLY A 15 -8.27 2.48 8.32
N GLY A 16 -7.94 1.90 7.16
CA GLY A 16 -8.92 1.27 6.28
C GLY A 16 -9.61 0.04 6.84
N ILE A 17 -8.84 -0.80 7.53
CA ILE A 17 -9.35 -2.01 8.17
C ILE A 17 -10.29 -1.60 9.30
N ALA A 18 -9.87 -0.63 10.12
CA ALA A 18 -10.68 -0.06 11.19
C ALA A 18 -12.00 0.55 10.67
N ILE A 19 -11.94 1.36 9.60
CA ILE A 19 -13.12 2.04 9.05
C ILE A 19 -14.14 1.04 8.50
N MET A 20 -13.69 -0.05 7.87
CA MET A 20 -14.61 -1.05 7.30
C MET A 20 -15.37 -1.83 8.36
N ASP A 21 -14.77 -2.09 9.52
CA ASP A 21 -15.44 -2.73 10.66
C ASP A 21 -16.55 -1.85 11.25
N PHE A 22 -16.41 -0.51 11.21
CA PHE A 22 -17.42 0.41 11.75
C PHE A 22 -18.47 0.86 10.74
N LYS A 23 -18.12 0.98 9.45
CA LYS A 23 -19.01 1.48 8.39
C LYS A 23 -18.77 0.78 7.04
N PRO A 24 -19.33 -0.43 6.84
CA PRO A 24 -19.13 -1.24 5.64
C PRO A 24 -19.50 -0.52 4.33
N ASP A 25 -20.54 0.32 4.37
CA ASP A 25 -21.07 1.03 3.19
C ASP A 25 -20.07 2.00 2.56
N TYR A 26 -19.08 2.48 3.32
CA TYR A 26 -18.05 3.40 2.82
C TYR A 26 -16.74 2.69 2.44
N GLY A 27 -16.67 1.37 2.60
CA GLY A 27 -15.47 0.58 2.37
C GLY A 27 -14.94 0.71 0.94
N VAL A 28 -15.83 0.64 -0.06
CA VAL A 28 -15.43 0.74 -1.48
C VAL A 28 -14.70 2.05 -1.79
N TRP A 29 -15.26 3.18 -1.35
CA TRP A 29 -14.69 4.49 -1.63
C TRP A 29 -13.37 4.69 -0.90
N TYR A 30 -13.31 4.20 0.34
CA TYR A 30 -12.08 4.23 1.12
C TYR A 30 -10.92 3.53 0.38
N TRP A 31 -11.13 2.29 -0.06
CA TRP A 31 -10.07 1.49 -0.68
C TRP A 31 -9.68 2.01 -2.08
N LEU A 32 -10.64 2.53 -2.85
CA LEU A 32 -10.36 3.15 -4.15
C LEU A 32 -9.56 4.45 -4.00
N ILE A 33 -9.99 5.36 -3.12
CA ILE A 33 -9.28 6.62 -2.87
C ILE A 33 -7.88 6.32 -2.34
N MET A 34 -7.75 5.38 -1.41
CA MET A 34 -6.46 4.99 -0.87
C MET A 34 -5.51 4.45 -1.95
N THR A 35 -6.00 3.55 -2.82
CA THR A 35 -5.18 3.03 -3.93
C THR A 35 -4.71 4.15 -4.86
N ALA A 36 -5.58 5.13 -5.15
CA ALA A 36 -5.20 6.31 -5.93
C ALA A 36 -4.16 7.18 -5.20
N VAL A 37 -4.30 7.40 -3.89
CA VAL A 37 -3.32 8.14 -3.07
C VAL A 37 -1.96 7.47 -3.09
N PHE A 38 -1.91 6.14 -2.99
CA PHE A 38 -0.67 5.37 -3.13
C PHE A 38 -0.04 5.56 -4.52
N GLY A 39 -0.84 5.54 -5.58
CA GLY A 39 -0.37 5.77 -6.94
C GLY A 39 0.20 7.17 -7.16
N ILE A 40 -0.51 8.20 -6.73
CA ILE A 40 -0.05 9.59 -6.81
C ILE A 40 1.25 9.77 -6.00
N SER A 41 1.32 9.15 -4.82
CA SER A 41 2.51 9.19 -3.97
C SER A 41 3.71 8.50 -4.63
N SER A 42 3.50 7.33 -5.25
CA SER A 42 4.52 6.61 -6.01
C SER A 42 5.10 7.49 -7.11
N ILE A 43 4.24 8.06 -7.97
CA ILE A 43 4.66 8.88 -9.10
C ILE A 43 5.46 10.09 -8.60
N SER A 44 4.97 10.74 -7.55
CA SER A 44 5.63 11.91 -6.94
C SER A 44 7.01 11.57 -6.36
N LEU A 45 7.16 10.38 -5.78
CA LEU A 45 8.43 9.90 -5.21
C LEU A 45 9.41 9.45 -6.30
N SER A 46 8.94 8.92 -7.42
CA SER A 46 9.80 8.49 -8.53
C SER A 46 10.19 9.63 -9.46
N TRP A 47 9.47 10.76 -9.43
CA TRP A 47 9.64 11.87 -10.38
C TRP A 47 11.06 12.46 -10.40
N LYS A 48 11.60 12.87 -9.24
CA LYS A 48 12.94 13.47 -9.16
C LYS A 48 14.06 12.48 -9.54
N PRO A 49 14.12 11.25 -8.97
CA PRO A 49 15.13 10.28 -9.35
C PRO A 49 15.09 9.89 -10.84
N ALA A 50 13.90 9.83 -11.44
CA ALA A 50 13.77 9.53 -12.87
C ALA A 50 14.27 10.67 -13.76
N ALA A 51 13.96 11.92 -13.41
CA ALA A 51 14.44 13.10 -14.11
C ALA A 51 15.99 13.21 -14.06
N GLU A 52 16.58 12.94 -12.89
CA GLU A 52 18.05 12.91 -12.70
C GLU A 52 18.74 11.83 -13.55
N ARG A 53 18.04 10.74 -13.86
CA ARG A 53 18.53 9.63 -14.71
C ARG A 53 18.25 9.83 -16.20
N GLY A 54 17.71 10.98 -16.60
CA GLY A 54 17.36 11.28 -18.00
C GLY A 54 16.20 10.45 -18.55
N LEU A 55 15.40 9.80 -17.69
CA LEU A 55 14.23 9.04 -18.13
C LEU A 55 13.12 9.98 -18.59
N SER A 56 12.44 9.62 -19.68
CA SER A 56 11.29 10.37 -20.16
C SER A 56 10.17 10.36 -19.12
N ALA A 57 9.71 11.54 -18.70
CA ALA A 57 8.60 11.70 -17.78
C ALA A 57 7.31 11.02 -18.30
N GLN A 58 7.12 10.99 -19.62
CA GLN A 58 6.00 10.30 -20.25
C GLN A 58 6.09 8.77 -20.07
N HIS A 59 7.30 8.21 -20.15
CA HIS A 59 7.51 6.79 -19.95
C HIS A 59 7.23 6.39 -18.50
N LEU A 60 7.72 7.18 -17.54
CA LEU A 60 7.45 6.99 -16.12
C LEU A 60 5.94 7.04 -15.82
N LEU A 61 5.27 8.10 -16.30
CA LEU A 61 3.83 8.30 -16.05
C LEU A 61 3.00 7.17 -16.65
N ARG A 62 3.39 6.66 -17.83
CA ARG A 62 2.70 5.53 -18.47
C ARG A 62 2.89 4.24 -17.68
N GLN A 63 4.13 3.91 -17.27
CA GLN A 63 4.39 2.67 -16.55
C GLN A 63 3.78 2.67 -15.15
N GLU A 64 4.03 3.72 -14.36
CA GLU A 64 3.44 3.82 -13.02
C GLU A 64 1.94 4.01 -13.07
N GLY A 65 1.44 4.81 -14.02
CA GLY A 65 0.00 5.01 -14.21
C GLY A 65 -0.72 3.71 -14.53
N LEU A 66 -0.19 2.89 -15.45
CA LEU A 66 -0.77 1.57 -15.76
C LEU A 66 -0.71 0.63 -14.57
N HIS A 67 0.41 0.59 -13.84
CA HIS A 67 0.56 -0.23 -12.65
C HIS A 67 -0.50 0.07 -11.59
N TRP A 68 -0.67 1.36 -11.25
CA TRP A 68 -1.65 1.78 -10.25
C TRP A 68 -3.09 1.70 -10.75
N LEU A 69 -3.32 1.87 -12.06
CA LEU A 69 -4.62 1.59 -12.67
C LEU A 69 -4.98 0.11 -12.55
N THR A 70 -4.04 -0.81 -12.78
CA THR A 70 -4.25 -2.25 -12.57
C THR A 70 -4.60 -2.55 -11.11
N ALA A 71 -3.95 -1.90 -10.15
CA ALA A 71 -4.30 -2.04 -8.73
C ALA A 71 -5.73 -1.53 -8.44
N LEU A 72 -6.11 -0.36 -8.97
CA LEU A 72 -7.47 0.19 -8.84
C LEU A 72 -8.53 -0.73 -9.43
N VAL A 73 -8.27 -1.31 -10.60
CA VAL A 73 -9.16 -2.29 -11.23
C VAL A 73 -9.27 -3.53 -10.34
N GLY A 74 -8.15 -4.05 -9.83
CA GLY A 74 -8.15 -5.20 -8.93
C GLY A 74 -9.00 -4.98 -7.68
N VAL A 75 -8.83 -3.83 -7.01
CA VAL A 75 -9.66 -3.45 -5.86
C VAL A 75 -11.13 -3.33 -6.26
N SER A 76 -11.45 -2.70 -7.39
CA SER A 76 -12.83 -2.60 -7.88
C SER A 76 -13.47 -3.97 -8.10
N LEU A 77 -12.71 -4.94 -8.62
CA LEU A 77 -13.18 -6.31 -8.82
C LEU A 77 -13.46 -7.02 -7.49
N VAL A 78 -12.69 -6.77 -6.44
CA VAL A 78 -12.99 -7.28 -5.08
C VAL A 78 -14.35 -6.76 -4.59
N PHE A 79 -14.66 -5.48 -4.80
CA PHE A 79 -15.98 -4.93 -4.43
C PHE A 79 -17.12 -5.41 -5.32
N LEU A 80 -16.85 -5.66 -6.61
CA LEU A 80 -17.81 -6.35 -7.48
C LEU A 80 -18.14 -7.76 -6.94
N MET A 81 -17.14 -8.50 -6.45
CA MET A 81 -17.36 -9.78 -5.78
C MET A 81 -18.14 -9.61 -4.47
N GLN A 82 -17.85 -8.56 -3.68
CA GLN A 82 -18.59 -8.27 -2.47
C GLN A 82 -20.09 -8.07 -2.73
N TRP A 83 -20.44 -7.25 -3.71
CA TRP A 83 -21.85 -6.99 -4.01
C TRP A 83 -22.53 -8.14 -4.77
N GLY A 84 -21.85 -8.71 -5.76
CA GLY A 84 -22.41 -9.74 -6.65
C GLY A 84 -22.46 -11.13 -6.01
N LEU A 85 -21.44 -11.49 -5.23
CA LEU A 85 -21.31 -12.81 -4.58
C LEU A 85 -21.58 -12.77 -3.08
N LYS A 86 -21.97 -11.61 -2.53
CA LYS A 86 -22.18 -11.39 -1.08
C LYS A 86 -20.95 -11.78 -0.26
N LEU A 87 -19.75 -11.44 -0.76
CA LEU A 87 -18.51 -11.63 0.00
C LEU A 87 -18.61 -10.87 1.33
N ASP A 88 -18.07 -11.45 2.38
CA ASP A 88 -17.96 -10.78 3.66
C ASP A 88 -17.19 -9.44 3.53
N PRO A 89 -17.69 -8.32 4.10
CA PRO A 89 -17.03 -7.02 4.00
C PRO A 89 -15.59 -7.00 4.56
N SER A 90 -15.35 -7.70 5.67
CA SER A 90 -14.01 -7.77 6.27
C SER A 90 -13.07 -8.59 5.38
N LEU A 91 -13.56 -9.65 4.73
CA LEU A 91 -12.78 -10.38 3.72
C LEU A 91 -12.46 -9.53 2.49
N ALA A 92 -13.41 -8.71 2.00
CA ALA A 92 -13.17 -7.75 0.93
C ALA A 92 -12.09 -6.70 1.31
N ALA A 93 -12.07 -6.26 2.57
CA ALA A 93 -11.03 -5.41 3.13
C ALA A 93 -9.64 -6.06 3.04
N LEU A 94 -9.54 -7.31 3.48
CA LEU A 94 -8.29 -8.07 3.52
C LEU A 94 -7.77 -8.38 2.11
N CYS A 95 -8.66 -8.73 1.18
CA CYS A 95 -8.30 -8.87 -0.24
C CYS A 95 -7.76 -7.57 -0.83
N SER A 96 -8.39 -6.43 -0.51
CA SER A 96 -7.93 -5.11 -0.96
C SER A 96 -6.58 -4.73 -0.35
N LEU A 97 -6.36 -5.04 0.94
CA LEU A 97 -5.07 -4.87 1.62
C LEU A 97 -3.97 -5.69 0.94
N LEU A 98 -4.25 -6.96 0.64
CA LEU A 98 -3.31 -7.86 -0.02
C LEU A 98 -2.96 -7.35 -1.43
N LEU A 99 -3.96 -6.94 -2.22
CA LEU A 99 -3.74 -6.35 -3.55
C LEU A 99 -2.86 -5.10 -3.47
N LEU A 100 -3.14 -4.21 -2.51
CA LEU A 100 -2.36 -3.01 -2.30
C LEU A 100 -0.92 -3.33 -1.86
N ALA A 101 -0.74 -4.34 -0.99
CA ALA A 101 0.57 -4.81 -0.56
C ALA A 101 1.40 -5.31 -1.75
N VAL A 102 0.81 -6.18 -2.59
CA VAL A 102 1.46 -6.71 -3.80
C VAL A 102 1.79 -5.58 -4.79
N ALA A 103 0.84 -4.66 -5.01
CA ALA A 103 1.06 -3.49 -5.87
C ALA A 103 2.22 -2.63 -5.36
N CYS A 104 2.34 -2.41 -4.05
CA CYS A 104 3.46 -1.68 -3.45
C CYS A 104 4.80 -2.41 -3.60
N VAL A 105 4.82 -3.73 -3.39
CA VAL A 105 6.03 -4.55 -3.59
C VAL A 105 6.51 -4.44 -5.03
N LEU A 106 5.62 -4.64 -5.99
CA LEU A 106 5.95 -4.54 -7.42
C LEU A 106 6.37 -3.12 -7.81
N ALA A 107 5.68 -2.08 -7.32
CA ALA A 107 6.10 -0.70 -7.54
C ALA A 107 7.49 -0.44 -6.96
N GLY A 108 7.80 -1.06 -5.83
CA GLY A 108 9.10 -0.92 -5.20
C GLY A 108 10.23 -1.64 -5.93
N ILE A 109 9.94 -2.80 -6.51
CA ILE A 109 10.89 -3.55 -7.35
C ILE A 109 11.22 -2.77 -8.63
N HIS A 110 10.22 -2.17 -9.28
CA HIS A 110 10.40 -1.54 -10.60
C HIS A 110 10.80 -0.06 -10.53
N PHE A 111 10.38 0.68 -9.50
CA PHE A 111 10.52 2.15 -9.48
C PHE A 111 11.29 2.66 -8.26
N GLN A 112 10.83 2.39 -7.03
CA GLN A 112 11.40 2.94 -5.79
C GLN A 112 11.39 1.91 -4.66
N TRP A 113 12.56 1.36 -4.32
CA TRP A 113 12.69 0.26 -3.34
C TRP A 113 12.01 0.52 -1.97
N GLN A 114 11.85 1.78 -1.54
CA GLN A 114 11.14 2.11 -0.30
C GLN A 114 9.67 1.66 -0.32
N LEU A 115 9.02 1.68 -1.49
CA LEU A 115 7.66 1.15 -1.65
C LEU A 115 7.61 -0.37 -1.46
N ALA A 116 8.70 -1.08 -1.75
CA ALA A 116 8.77 -2.52 -1.49
C ALA A 116 8.73 -2.80 0.00
N VAL A 117 9.42 -2.01 0.81
CA VAL A 117 9.34 -2.11 2.28
C VAL A 117 7.92 -1.82 2.77
N VAL A 118 7.26 -0.78 2.25
CA VAL A 118 5.87 -0.49 2.58
C VAL A 118 4.97 -1.68 2.24
N GLY A 119 5.10 -2.24 1.03
CA GLY A 119 4.32 -3.40 0.60
C GLY A 119 4.55 -4.64 1.48
N LEU A 120 5.78 -4.90 1.89
CA LEU A 120 6.09 -5.99 2.82
C LEU A 120 5.46 -5.78 4.20
N VAL A 121 5.43 -4.55 4.70
CA VAL A 121 4.74 -4.21 5.95
C VAL A 121 3.24 -4.46 5.82
N LEU A 122 2.61 -4.04 4.72
CA LEU A 122 1.19 -4.30 4.46
C LEU A 122 0.88 -5.81 4.33
N ALA A 123 1.77 -6.58 3.69
CA ALA A 123 1.64 -8.03 3.61
C ALA A 123 1.75 -8.69 4.99
N ALA A 124 2.67 -8.22 5.84
CA ALA A 124 2.77 -8.68 7.22
C ALA A 124 1.49 -8.35 8.02
N THR A 125 0.93 -7.15 7.84
CA THR A 125 -0.36 -6.77 8.44
C THR A 125 -1.48 -7.71 8.00
N PHE A 126 -1.55 -8.06 6.71
CA PHE A 126 -2.50 -9.06 6.21
C PHE A 126 -2.34 -10.41 6.90
N VAL A 127 -1.10 -10.93 7.00
CA VAL A 127 -0.82 -12.21 7.66
C VAL A 127 -1.28 -12.19 9.12
N VAL A 128 -0.96 -11.12 9.85
CA VAL A 128 -1.42 -10.93 11.24
C VAL A 128 -2.94 -10.92 11.32
N ALA A 129 -3.62 -10.20 10.42
CA ALA A 129 -5.08 -10.10 10.41
C ALA A 129 -5.75 -11.46 10.21
N VAL A 130 -5.17 -12.30 9.35
CA VAL A 130 -5.70 -13.64 9.07
C VAL A 130 -5.39 -14.63 10.19
N LEU A 131 -4.17 -14.62 10.74
CA LEU A 131 -3.72 -15.64 11.69
C LEU A 131 -4.04 -15.30 13.16
N ALA A 132 -4.23 -14.02 13.47
CA ALA A 132 -4.36 -13.55 14.84
C ALA A 132 -5.47 -12.49 14.92
N ALA A 133 -6.66 -12.80 14.42
CA ALA A 133 -7.82 -11.88 14.41
C ALA A 133 -8.07 -11.25 15.80
N ASP A 134 -8.00 -12.05 16.87
CA ASP A 134 -8.18 -11.58 18.26
C ASP A 134 -7.07 -10.63 18.74
N PHE A 135 -5.87 -10.72 18.14
CA PHE A 135 -4.70 -9.90 18.45
C PHE A 135 -4.30 -8.99 17.30
N PHE A 136 -5.22 -8.73 16.36
CA PHE A 136 -4.92 -8.00 15.14
C PHE A 136 -4.26 -6.66 15.45
N TRP A 137 -4.81 -5.93 16.42
CA TRP A 137 -4.27 -4.65 16.89
C TRP A 137 -2.86 -4.72 17.48
N ALA A 138 -2.53 -5.81 18.17
CA ALA A 138 -1.20 -6.01 18.75
C ALA A 138 -0.17 -6.39 17.68
N GLY A 139 -0.50 -7.32 16.78
CA GLY A 139 0.42 -7.69 15.69
C GLY A 139 0.61 -6.57 14.66
N LEU A 140 -0.40 -5.72 14.49
CA LEU A 140 -0.33 -4.50 13.70
C LEU A 140 0.70 -3.49 14.25
N LEU A 141 0.71 -3.27 15.56
CA LEU A 141 1.73 -2.41 16.20
C LEU A 141 3.15 -2.96 16.03
N ILE A 142 3.31 -4.28 16.01
CA ILE A 142 4.60 -4.94 15.76
C ILE A 142 5.02 -4.76 14.29
N ALA A 143 4.12 -4.96 13.33
CA ALA A 143 4.39 -4.74 11.91
C ALA A 143 4.79 -3.28 11.64
N LEU A 144 4.13 -2.33 12.31
CA LEU A 144 4.46 -0.91 12.30
C LEU A 144 5.87 -0.64 12.83
N ALA A 145 6.17 -1.12 14.03
CA ALA A 145 7.47 -0.91 14.66
C ALA A 145 8.59 -1.51 13.79
N GLY A 146 8.41 -2.74 13.30
CA GLY A 146 9.34 -3.41 12.40
C GLY A 146 9.54 -2.63 11.09
N GLY A 147 8.45 -2.18 10.46
CA GLY A 147 8.50 -1.38 9.23
C GLY A 147 9.25 -0.07 9.39
N VAL A 148 8.97 0.67 10.48
CA VAL A 148 9.67 1.93 10.78
C VAL A 148 11.16 1.68 11.04
N ILE A 149 11.50 0.65 11.81
CA ILE A 149 12.90 0.28 12.07
C ILE A 149 13.62 -0.08 10.77
N LEU A 150 13.01 -0.91 9.92
CA LEU A 150 13.57 -1.30 8.62
C LEU A 150 13.79 -0.09 7.70
N LEU A 151 12.83 0.84 7.65
CA LEU A 151 12.96 2.07 6.88
C LEU A 151 14.09 2.97 7.41
N ILE A 152 14.26 3.06 8.73
CA ILE A 152 15.35 3.81 9.36
C ILE A 152 16.70 3.15 9.04
N MET A 153 16.82 1.82 9.21
CA MET A 153 18.04 1.08 8.91
C MET A 153 18.43 1.19 7.45
N ALA A 154 17.47 1.05 6.55
CA ALA A 154 17.71 1.10 5.12
C ALA A 154 18.08 2.53 4.66
N ARG A 155 17.54 3.57 5.31
CA ARG A 155 17.99 4.97 5.10
C ARG A 155 19.41 5.23 5.60
N ARG A 156 19.85 4.55 6.66
CA ARG A 156 21.23 4.66 7.16
C ARG A 156 22.24 4.03 6.19
N ARG A 157 21.89 2.91 5.55
CA ARG A 157 22.75 2.27 4.54
C ARG A 157 22.96 3.14 3.31
N THR A 158 21.93 3.84 2.83
CA THR A 158 22.05 4.72 1.65
C THR A 158 22.84 6.00 1.89
N ASN A 159 23.07 6.40 3.15
CA ASN A 159 23.85 7.60 3.50
C ASN A 159 25.31 7.29 3.84
N ALA A 160 25.68 6.00 3.96
CA ALA A 160 27.03 5.55 4.32
C ALA A 160 27.87 5.10 3.12
N THR A 161 27.31 5.21 1.90
CA THR A 161 27.94 4.97 0.60
C THR A 161 27.99 6.26 -0.18
#